data_AF-A0A7C7DF51-F1
#
_entry.id   AF-A0A7C7DF51-F1
#
_cell.length_a   1.000
_cell.length_b   1.000
_cell.length_c   1.000
_cell.angle_alpha   90.00
_cell.angle_beta   90.00
_cell.angle_gamma   90.00
#
_symmetry.space_group_name_H-M   'P 1'
#
loop_
_entity.id
_entity.type
_entity.pdbx_description
1 polymer ?
#
loop_
_entity_poly.entity_id
_entity_poly.type
_entity_poly.pdbx_seq_one_letter_code
_entity_poly.pdbx_strand_id
1 'polypeptide(L)'
;MRRNRANRVRVVLAATLASALVTLVATAGALFPSVALASDDAWQVEVLGGGKTVVLTQSDLEGMSAVTAEAAFLKTTGKIEGPFEFKGVYMEDILARVGGISPSEAIRVTARDGYAMTYTYSQVGGNVLSYNESGEVLRTGGLAMILAYESGGDAAAAEKLPRIVYIAKDGSARPPITDGHFWTKAVAKIEVVSGVEDWSIKLSGVEQALLDRSTFESTVTCPSTPHPAVVWETTDKEGNKEVYEGLPLWIVVSMIDGGDAPGGHYLFNDDLARQGYKVRVISRDGYSVDLEASLVARNNNIILAYKKNGEPLPEEDAPLMLAGKDLPSRKYMVKQIAELSLVDLPVGK
;
A
#
# COMPACT_ATOMS: atom_id res chain seq x y z
N MET A 1 41.40 4.75 76.87
CA MET A 1 42.36 5.87 76.71
C MET A 1 41.63 7.06 76.09
N ARG A 2 41.66 8.27 76.68
CA ARG A 2 42.44 9.45 76.20
C ARG A 2 42.34 9.69 74.68
N ARG A 3 42.01 10.88 74.14
CA ARG A 3 41.61 12.22 74.63
C ARG A 3 40.92 12.90 73.42
N ASN A 4 39.70 13.43 73.47
CA ASN A 4 39.31 14.76 73.98
C ASN A 4 40.23 15.94 73.61
N ARG A 5 39.81 16.78 72.65
CA ARG A 5 39.65 18.28 72.72
C ARG A 5 39.12 18.79 71.36
N ALA A 6 37.98 19.48 71.26
CA ALA A 6 37.65 20.87 71.69
C ALA A 6 38.13 21.92 70.65
N ASN A 7 37.45 23.03 70.33
CA ASN A 7 36.31 23.78 70.92
C ASN A 7 35.57 24.56 69.78
N ARG A 8 34.22 24.67 69.73
CA ARG A 8 33.29 25.70 70.30
C ARG A 8 33.32 27.14 69.71
N VAL A 9 32.14 27.79 69.79
CA VAL A 9 31.77 29.25 69.75
C VAL A 9 31.15 29.75 68.41
N ARG A 10 30.03 30.51 68.33
CA ARG A 10 28.84 30.80 69.20
C ARG A 10 27.65 31.23 68.29
N VAL A 11 26.39 30.85 68.55
CA VAL A 11 25.28 31.64 69.18
C VAL A 11 25.10 33.08 68.69
N VAL A 12 23.90 33.40 68.16
CA VAL A 12 22.95 34.45 68.67
C VAL A 12 21.55 34.22 68.06
N LEU A 13 20.52 34.48 68.86
CA LEU A 13 19.10 34.43 68.50
C LEU A 13 18.59 35.88 68.34
N ALA A 14 17.79 36.18 67.32
CA ALA A 14 17.04 37.44 67.24
C ALA A 14 15.71 37.22 66.53
N ALA A 15 14.61 37.63 67.17
CA ALA A 15 13.27 37.56 66.61
C ALA A 15 12.75 38.99 66.37
N THR A 16 12.09 39.21 65.24
CA THR A 16 11.27 40.39 64.99
C THR A 16 10.05 40.00 64.15
N LEU A 17 8.85 40.22 64.70
CA LEU A 17 7.63 40.25 63.88
C LEU A 17 7.66 41.51 63.00
N ALA A 18 7.26 41.36 61.75
CA ALA A 18 6.80 42.47 60.91
C ALA A 18 5.53 42.01 60.17
N SER A 19 4.48 42.82 60.24
CA SER A 19 3.17 42.49 59.65
C SER A 19 3.10 42.81 58.15
N ALA A 20 2.23 42.06 57.47
CA ALA A 20 1.54 42.41 56.24
C ALA A 20 2.37 42.67 54.98
N LEU A 21 2.36 41.69 54.07
CA LEU A 21 1.90 41.96 52.71
C LEU A 21 1.10 40.78 52.17
N VAL A 22 -0.10 41.05 51.67
CA VAL A 22 -0.89 40.05 50.92
C VAL A 22 -0.27 39.91 49.54
N THR A 23 0.41 38.80 49.29
CA THR A 23 0.66 38.32 47.93
C THR A 23 -0.16 37.06 47.69
N LEU A 24 -1.16 37.21 46.83
CA LEU A 24 -1.96 36.12 46.29
C LEU A 24 -1.04 35.21 45.46
N VAL A 25 -0.43 34.20 46.10
CA VAL A 25 0.18 33.10 45.36
C VAL A 25 -0.96 32.32 44.75
N ALA A 26 -1.29 32.65 43.50
CA ALA A 26 -2.04 31.77 42.64
C ALA A 26 -1.23 30.48 42.53
N THR A 27 -1.61 29.46 43.30
CA THR A 27 -1.12 28.10 43.09
C THR A 27 -1.52 27.72 41.68
N ALA A 28 -0.56 27.75 40.76
CA ALA A 28 -0.73 27.22 39.44
C ALA A 28 -1.19 25.78 39.59
N GLY A 29 -2.48 25.55 39.34
CA GLY A 29 -3.01 24.20 39.26
C GLY A 29 -2.20 23.50 38.18
N ALA A 30 -1.39 22.54 38.58
CA ALA A 30 -0.75 21.64 37.64
C ALA A 30 -1.89 20.93 36.91
N LEU A 31 -2.22 21.42 35.71
CA LEU A 31 -3.00 20.71 34.73
C LEU A 31 -2.16 19.50 34.36
N PHE A 32 -2.30 18.43 35.15
CA PHE A 32 -2.00 17.10 34.67
C PHE A 32 -2.75 16.97 33.35
N PRO A 33 -2.09 16.58 32.24
CA PRO A 33 -2.84 16.19 31.06
C PRO A 33 -3.80 15.10 31.51
N SER A 34 -5.10 15.30 31.27
CA SER A 34 -6.06 14.22 31.47
C SER A 34 -5.52 13.02 30.71
N VAL A 35 -5.25 11.93 31.42
CA VAL A 35 -5.05 10.64 30.78
C VAL A 35 -6.33 10.42 29.99
N ALA A 36 -6.24 10.50 28.66
CA ALA A 36 -7.34 10.14 27.81
C ALA A 36 -7.73 8.73 28.23
N LEU A 37 -9.00 8.54 28.63
CA LEU A 37 -9.52 7.21 28.86
C LEU A 37 -9.25 6.44 27.56
N ALA A 38 -8.50 5.35 27.65
CA ALA A 38 -8.29 4.49 26.50
C ALA A 38 -9.67 4.10 26.00
N SER A 39 -9.99 4.49 24.76
CA SER A 39 -11.28 4.15 24.19
C SER A 39 -11.32 2.65 23.90
N ASP A 40 -12.46 2.02 24.13
CA ASP A 40 -12.71 0.62 23.76
C ASP A 40 -12.85 0.42 22.23
N ASP A 41 -12.37 1.38 21.43
CA ASP A 41 -12.38 1.30 19.97
C ASP A 41 -11.43 0.18 19.50
N ALA A 42 -11.97 -0.83 18.80
CA ALA A 42 -11.24 -2.03 18.41
C ALA A 42 -10.07 -1.80 17.43
N TRP A 43 -9.96 -0.60 16.87
CA TRP A 43 -8.93 -0.19 15.91
C TRP A 43 -8.79 1.33 15.86
N GLN A 44 -7.69 1.80 15.25
CA GLN A 44 -7.43 3.20 14.93
C GLN A 44 -6.88 3.30 13.51
N VAL A 45 -7.17 4.41 12.81
CA VAL A 45 -6.62 4.74 11.50
C VAL A 45 -5.86 6.06 11.59
N GLU A 46 -4.57 6.05 11.30
CA GLU A 46 -3.76 7.25 11.16
C GLU A 46 -3.94 7.83 9.74
N VAL A 47 -4.44 9.05 9.63
CA VAL A 47 -4.65 9.78 8.38
C VAL A 47 -3.65 10.94 8.30
N LEU A 48 -2.88 11.03 7.22
CA LEU A 48 -1.82 12.01 7.03
C LEU A 48 -2.01 12.76 5.71
N GLY A 49 -1.81 14.07 5.72
CA GLY A 49 -1.85 14.91 4.52
C GLY A 49 -1.58 16.38 4.86
N GLY A 50 -1.01 17.14 3.91
CA GLY A 50 -0.75 18.58 4.09
C GLY A 50 0.08 18.96 5.33
N GLY A 51 0.96 18.06 5.80
CA GLY A 51 1.74 18.24 7.05
C GLY A 51 0.94 18.05 8.34
N LYS A 52 -0.30 17.55 8.27
CA LYS A 52 -1.15 17.20 9.41
C LYS A 52 -1.27 15.68 9.55
N THR A 53 -1.43 15.25 10.80
CA THR A 53 -1.81 13.88 11.16
C THR A 53 -3.07 13.93 12.02
N VAL A 54 -4.04 13.08 11.72
CA VAL A 54 -5.24 12.84 12.52
C VAL A 54 -5.34 11.34 12.77
N VAL A 55 -5.64 10.93 13.99
CA VAL A 55 -6.01 9.54 14.28
C VAL A 55 -7.52 9.49 14.40
N LEU A 56 -8.16 8.58 13.65
CA LEU A 56 -9.60 8.34 13.69
C LEU A 56 -9.87 6.97 14.32
N THR A 57 -10.76 6.94 15.31
CA THR A 57 -11.24 5.70 15.93
C THR A 57 -12.60 5.26 15.37
N GLN A 58 -13.14 4.13 15.84
CA GLN A 58 -14.50 3.74 15.49
C GLN A 58 -15.53 4.80 15.93
N SER A 59 -15.44 5.26 17.18
CA SER A 59 -16.28 6.34 17.73
C SER A 59 -16.21 7.63 16.89
N ASP A 60 -15.04 7.98 16.35
CA ASP A 60 -14.91 9.14 15.44
C ASP A 60 -15.68 8.95 14.14
N LEU A 61 -15.64 7.76 13.53
CA LEU A 61 -16.34 7.49 12.26
C LEU A 61 -17.86 7.33 12.45
N GLU A 62 -18.29 6.81 13.60
CA GLU A 62 -19.70 6.78 14.00
C GLU A 62 -20.29 8.20 14.22
N GLY A 63 -19.45 9.16 14.60
CA GLY A 63 -19.80 10.58 14.71
C GLY A 63 -19.78 11.35 13.39
N MET A 64 -19.37 10.74 12.27
CA MET A 64 -19.33 11.36 10.95
C MET A 64 -20.55 10.99 10.09
N SER A 65 -20.81 11.78 9.04
CA SER A 65 -21.80 11.45 8.01
C SER A 65 -21.45 10.11 7.35
N ALA A 66 -22.27 9.09 7.59
CA ALA A 66 -22.08 7.76 7.07
C ALA A 66 -23.13 7.38 6.02
N VAL A 67 -22.78 6.43 5.16
CA VAL A 67 -23.63 5.81 4.16
C VAL A 67 -23.63 4.30 4.37
N THR A 68 -24.78 3.66 4.19
CA THR A 68 -24.93 2.20 4.14
C THR A 68 -25.26 1.80 2.71
N ALA A 69 -24.52 0.83 2.16
CA ALA A 69 -24.79 0.28 0.83
C ALA A 69 -24.24 -1.15 0.69
N GLU A 70 -24.84 -1.93 -0.19
CA GLU A 70 -24.30 -3.23 -0.60
C GLU A 70 -23.19 -3.07 -1.65
N ALA A 71 -22.15 -3.89 -1.55
CA ALA A 71 -21.10 -4.00 -2.56
C ALA A 71 -20.45 -5.40 -2.56
N ALA A 72 -19.82 -5.76 -3.67
CA ALA A 72 -19.11 -7.01 -3.87
C ALA A 72 -17.72 -6.78 -4.50
N PHE A 73 -16.84 -7.78 -4.44
CA PHE A 73 -15.53 -7.70 -5.07
C PHE A 73 -15.16 -8.96 -5.86
N LEU A 74 -14.46 -8.75 -6.98
CA LEU A 74 -13.87 -9.78 -7.82
C LEU A 74 -12.48 -10.13 -7.29
N LYS A 75 -12.21 -11.39 -6.98
CA LYS A 75 -10.85 -11.88 -6.70
C LYS A 75 -10.07 -12.07 -7.99
N THR A 76 -8.74 -11.98 -7.90
CA THR A 76 -7.81 -12.34 -8.98
C THR A 76 -8.00 -13.76 -9.49
N THR A 77 -8.52 -14.67 -8.67
CA THR A 77 -8.91 -16.05 -9.05
C THR A 77 -10.26 -16.13 -9.81
N GLY A 78 -10.79 -15.00 -10.31
CA GLY A 78 -12.11 -14.91 -10.95
C GLY A 78 -13.33 -15.08 -10.03
N LYS A 79 -13.15 -15.35 -8.73
CA LYS A 79 -14.27 -15.56 -7.79
C LYS A 79 -14.82 -14.23 -7.27
N ILE A 80 -16.12 -14.01 -7.44
CA ILE A 80 -16.84 -12.89 -6.80
C ILE A 80 -17.15 -13.24 -5.33
N GLU A 81 -16.99 -12.28 -4.42
CA GLU A 81 -17.43 -12.37 -3.02
C GLU A 81 -18.31 -11.18 -2.64
N GLY A 82 -19.45 -11.49 -2.01
CA GLY A 82 -20.55 -10.56 -1.76
C GLY A 82 -21.78 -10.87 -2.64
N PRO A 83 -22.75 -9.95 -2.73
CA PRO A 83 -22.76 -8.66 -2.04
C PRO A 83 -22.79 -8.80 -0.52
N PHE A 84 -22.18 -7.85 0.16
CA PHE A 84 -22.31 -7.64 1.61
C PHE A 84 -22.71 -6.19 1.85
N GLU A 85 -23.46 -5.95 2.92
CA GLU A 85 -23.80 -4.59 3.34
C GLU A 85 -22.61 -3.97 4.09
N PHE A 86 -22.22 -2.76 3.73
CA PHE A 86 -21.20 -1.99 4.42
C PHE A 86 -21.74 -0.63 4.82
N LYS A 87 -21.35 -0.18 6.01
CA LYS A 87 -21.57 1.19 6.47
C LYS A 87 -20.24 1.86 6.74
N GLY A 88 -20.09 3.08 6.22
CA GLY A 88 -18.82 3.79 6.24
C GLY A 88 -18.94 5.27 5.92
N VAL A 89 -17.80 5.95 6.01
CA VAL A 89 -17.65 7.39 5.72
C VAL A 89 -17.01 7.56 4.35
N TYR A 90 -17.44 8.55 3.56
CA TYR A 90 -16.81 8.85 2.28
C TYR A 90 -15.34 9.23 2.43
N MET A 91 -14.48 8.72 1.55
CA MET A 91 -13.04 9.00 1.63
C MET A 91 -12.74 10.50 1.50
N GLU A 92 -13.54 11.25 0.73
CA GLU A 92 -13.44 12.71 0.61
C GLU A 92 -13.60 13.41 1.98
N ASP A 93 -14.56 12.97 2.82
CA ASP A 93 -14.77 13.49 4.18
C ASP A 93 -13.64 13.10 5.16
N ILE A 94 -13.07 11.90 4.99
CA ILE A 94 -11.89 11.45 5.75
C ILE A 94 -10.67 12.34 5.42
N LEU A 95 -10.39 12.54 4.14
CA LEU A 95 -9.24 13.33 3.69
C LEU A 95 -9.40 14.82 4.00
N ALA A 96 -10.63 15.36 4.02
CA ALA A 96 -10.90 16.72 4.46
C ALA A 96 -10.37 17.02 5.88
N ARG A 97 -10.26 16.01 6.77
CA ARG A 97 -9.69 16.15 8.12
C ARG A 97 -8.21 16.55 8.10
N VAL A 98 -7.45 16.18 7.05
CA VAL A 98 -6.03 16.54 6.87
C VAL A 98 -5.80 17.64 5.82
N GLY A 99 -6.85 18.13 5.16
CA GLY A 99 -6.79 19.22 4.18
C GLY A 99 -7.31 18.86 2.78
N GLY A 100 -7.78 17.63 2.58
CA GLY A 100 -8.24 17.12 1.30
C GLY A 100 -7.13 16.45 0.49
N ILE A 101 -7.39 16.30 -0.81
CA ILE A 101 -6.46 15.77 -1.81
C ILE A 101 -6.63 16.57 -3.11
N SER A 102 -5.56 16.77 -3.86
CA SER A 102 -5.55 17.45 -5.15
C SER A 102 -5.34 16.49 -6.34
N PRO A 103 -5.65 16.90 -7.59
CA PRO A 103 -5.43 16.06 -8.78
C PRO A 103 -3.98 15.62 -9.04
N SER A 104 -3.00 16.27 -8.41
CA SER A 104 -1.57 15.90 -8.46
C SER A 104 -1.13 14.95 -7.35
N GLU A 105 -2.07 14.46 -6.55
CA GLU A 105 -1.81 13.58 -5.39
C GLU A 105 -2.54 12.24 -5.55
N ALA A 106 -2.11 11.27 -4.75
CA ALA A 106 -2.72 9.96 -4.59
C ALA A 106 -2.90 9.68 -3.08
N ILE A 107 -3.60 8.60 -2.73
CA ILE A 107 -3.52 8.06 -1.36
C ILE A 107 -2.81 6.71 -1.35
N ARG A 108 -1.93 6.49 -0.37
CA ARG A 108 -1.47 5.15 0.01
C ARG A 108 -2.26 4.69 1.22
N VAL A 109 -3.00 3.59 1.10
CA VAL A 109 -3.67 2.93 2.21
C VAL A 109 -2.84 1.73 2.63
N THR A 110 -2.51 1.63 3.92
CA THR A 110 -1.75 0.51 4.50
C THR A 110 -2.59 -0.21 5.56
N ALA A 111 -2.64 -1.53 5.47
CA ALA A 111 -3.30 -2.44 6.40
C ALA A 111 -2.41 -2.80 7.60
N ARG A 112 -3.02 -3.29 8.68
CA ARG A 112 -2.31 -3.77 9.89
C ARG A 112 -1.37 -4.96 9.66
N ASP A 113 -1.52 -5.69 8.56
CA ASP A 113 -0.65 -6.81 8.15
C ASP A 113 0.50 -6.39 7.21
N GLY A 114 0.58 -5.09 6.85
CA GLY A 114 1.60 -4.55 5.96
C GLY A 114 1.20 -4.53 4.47
N TYR A 115 0.04 -5.08 4.10
CA TYR A 115 -0.50 -4.88 2.75
C TYR A 115 -0.74 -3.39 2.48
N ALA A 116 -0.34 -2.91 1.31
CA ALA A 116 -0.48 -1.49 0.95
C ALA A 116 -0.85 -1.33 -0.52
N MET A 117 -1.70 -0.33 -0.78
CA MET A 117 -2.18 0.01 -2.12
C MET A 117 -2.17 1.53 -2.33
N THR A 118 -1.73 1.96 -3.51
CA THR A 118 -1.81 3.35 -3.94
C THR A 118 -3.02 3.56 -4.86
N TYR A 119 -3.84 4.56 -4.56
CA TYR A 119 -5.04 4.90 -5.30
C TYR A 119 -4.87 6.30 -5.90
N THR A 120 -5.02 6.43 -7.22
CA THR A 120 -4.93 7.74 -7.89
C THR A 120 -6.06 8.66 -7.43
N TYR A 121 -5.93 9.97 -7.59
CA TYR A 121 -7.03 10.93 -7.35
C TYR A 121 -8.35 10.50 -8.02
N SER A 122 -8.27 9.96 -9.24
CA SER A 122 -9.43 9.45 -9.98
C SER A 122 -10.07 8.24 -9.28
N GLN A 123 -9.25 7.30 -8.81
CA GLN A 123 -9.68 6.11 -8.07
C GLN A 123 -10.27 6.47 -6.70
N VAL A 124 -9.74 7.48 -6.00
CA VAL A 124 -10.35 8.04 -4.77
C VAL A 124 -11.73 8.60 -5.05
N GLY A 125 -11.90 9.34 -6.15
CA GLY A 125 -13.19 9.81 -6.65
C GLY A 125 -14.14 8.72 -7.16
N GLY A 126 -13.76 7.44 -7.08
CA GLY A 126 -14.57 6.28 -7.48
C GLY A 126 -14.53 5.93 -8.96
N ASN A 127 -13.53 6.42 -9.71
CA ASN A 127 -13.29 6.03 -11.09
C ASN A 127 -12.44 4.75 -11.16
N VAL A 128 -13.04 3.61 -10.79
CA VAL A 128 -12.49 2.26 -10.96
C VAL A 128 -13.33 1.43 -11.92
N LEU A 129 -12.74 0.37 -12.47
CA LEU A 129 -13.47 -0.62 -13.27
C LEU A 129 -14.52 -1.33 -12.41
N SER A 130 -15.66 -1.62 -13.03
CA SER A 130 -16.73 -2.41 -12.44
C SER A 130 -17.11 -3.59 -13.34
N TYR A 131 -17.63 -4.65 -12.72
CA TYR A 131 -17.87 -5.95 -13.35
C TYR A 131 -19.34 -6.39 -13.20
N ASN A 132 -19.79 -7.28 -14.10
CA ASN A 132 -21.04 -8.00 -13.93
C ASN A 132 -20.85 -9.31 -13.12
N GLU A 133 -21.95 -10.05 -12.89
CA GLU A 133 -21.93 -11.34 -12.17
C GLU A 133 -21.11 -12.44 -12.88
N SER A 134 -20.81 -12.28 -14.16
CA SER A 134 -19.94 -13.18 -14.94
C SER A 134 -18.46 -12.78 -14.84
N GLY A 135 -18.12 -11.68 -14.16
CA GLY A 135 -16.77 -11.12 -14.13
C GLY A 135 -16.39 -10.32 -15.38
N GLU A 136 -17.35 -9.99 -16.26
CA GLU A 136 -17.09 -9.18 -17.46
C GLU A 136 -17.12 -7.68 -17.13
N VAL A 137 -16.22 -6.90 -17.75
CA VAL A 137 -16.11 -5.45 -17.53
C VAL A 137 -17.37 -4.74 -18.03
N LEU A 138 -17.95 -3.90 -17.16
CA LEU A 138 -19.09 -3.04 -17.46
C LEU A 138 -18.65 -1.63 -17.86
N ARG A 139 -18.23 -0.83 -16.88
CA ARG A 139 -17.85 0.60 -17.03
C ARG A 139 -16.89 1.03 -15.93
N THR A 140 -16.18 2.13 -16.17
CA THR A 140 -15.43 2.86 -15.14
C THR A 140 -16.30 3.98 -14.56
N GLY A 141 -16.21 4.21 -13.24
CA GLY A 141 -16.87 5.34 -12.58
C GLY A 141 -18.34 5.12 -12.18
N GLY A 142 -18.95 6.16 -11.63
CA GLY A 142 -20.28 6.09 -10.99
C GLY A 142 -20.26 5.57 -9.54
N LEU A 143 -19.07 5.30 -8.99
CA LEU A 143 -18.87 4.78 -7.64
C LEU A 143 -18.32 5.85 -6.70
N ALA A 144 -18.32 5.58 -5.40
CA ALA A 144 -17.64 6.33 -4.36
C ALA A 144 -16.77 5.40 -3.51
N MET A 145 -15.58 5.87 -3.11
CA MET A 145 -14.77 5.20 -2.12
C MET A 145 -15.27 5.55 -0.71
N ILE A 146 -15.48 4.54 0.13
CA ILE A 146 -15.74 4.70 1.56
C ILE A 146 -14.71 3.97 2.41
N LEU A 147 -14.48 4.46 3.62
CA LEU A 147 -13.88 3.71 4.71
C LEU A 147 -15.02 3.09 5.54
N ALA A 148 -15.29 1.81 5.30
CA ALA A 148 -16.29 1.04 6.02
C ALA A 148 -15.81 0.69 7.43
N TYR A 149 -16.67 0.89 8.43
CA TYR A 149 -16.42 0.58 9.85
C TYR A 149 -17.40 -0.42 10.44
N GLU A 150 -18.44 -0.80 9.70
CA GLU A 150 -19.44 -1.80 10.05
C GLU A 150 -19.80 -2.60 8.78
N SER A 151 -20.06 -3.90 8.93
CA SER A 151 -20.44 -4.79 7.81
C SER A 151 -21.53 -5.78 8.20
N GLY A 152 -22.64 -5.77 7.47
CA GLY A 152 -23.74 -6.72 7.61
C GLY A 152 -23.52 -8.00 6.79
N GLY A 153 -23.92 -9.14 7.33
CA GLY A 153 -24.01 -10.42 6.60
C GLY A 153 -22.71 -11.24 6.48
N ASP A 154 -21.53 -10.69 6.79
CA ASP A 154 -20.26 -11.44 6.79
C ASP A 154 -19.42 -11.18 8.06
N ALA A 155 -19.28 -12.22 8.89
CA ALA A 155 -18.43 -12.19 10.08
C ALA A 155 -16.93 -12.06 9.73
N ALA A 156 -16.48 -12.61 8.59
CA ALA A 156 -15.08 -12.55 8.17
C ALA A 156 -14.72 -11.17 7.55
N ALA A 157 -15.71 -10.40 7.10
CA ALA A 157 -15.55 -8.98 6.80
C ALA A 157 -15.47 -8.17 8.10
N ALA A 158 -16.33 -8.45 9.07
CA ALA A 158 -16.40 -7.72 10.34
C ALA A 158 -15.09 -7.80 11.14
N GLU A 159 -14.43 -8.97 11.19
CA GLU A 159 -13.11 -9.16 11.80
C GLU A 159 -12.00 -8.30 11.18
N LYS A 160 -12.21 -7.75 9.98
CA LYS A 160 -11.19 -7.09 9.16
C LYS A 160 -11.56 -5.65 8.82
N LEU A 161 -12.30 -5.00 9.72
CA LEU A 161 -12.60 -3.58 9.69
C LEU A 161 -11.46 -2.74 10.33
N PRO A 162 -11.33 -1.45 9.97
CA PRO A 162 -12.07 -0.79 8.91
C PRO A 162 -11.51 -1.18 7.54
N ARG A 163 -12.30 -1.00 6.47
CA ARG A 163 -12.00 -1.53 5.14
C ARG A 163 -12.32 -0.52 4.04
N ILE A 164 -11.48 -0.44 3.01
CA ILE A 164 -11.78 0.30 1.78
C ILE A 164 -12.85 -0.45 0.99
N VAL A 165 -13.93 0.24 0.60
CA VAL A 165 -15.05 -0.31 -0.18
C VAL A 165 -15.44 0.69 -1.26
N TYR A 166 -15.83 0.19 -2.44
CA TYR A 166 -16.48 0.99 -3.47
C TYR A 166 -17.97 0.71 -3.50
N ILE A 167 -18.78 1.77 -3.37
CA ILE A 167 -20.25 1.72 -3.40
C ILE A 167 -20.79 2.54 -4.58
N ALA A 168 -22.04 2.33 -4.98
CA ALA A 168 -22.67 3.13 -6.04
C ALA A 168 -23.03 4.55 -5.55
N LYS A 169 -22.67 5.60 -6.30
CA LYS A 169 -22.98 7.01 -5.95
C LYS A 169 -24.46 7.36 -6.05
N ASP A 170 -25.18 6.67 -6.94
CA ASP A 170 -26.59 6.94 -7.27
C ASP A 170 -27.57 6.09 -6.45
N GLY A 171 -27.08 5.23 -5.57
CA GLY A 171 -27.91 4.24 -4.86
C GLY A 171 -28.54 3.22 -5.80
N SER A 172 -27.92 2.92 -6.95
CA SER A 172 -28.45 1.95 -7.91
C SER A 172 -28.71 0.59 -7.29
N ALA A 173 -29.80 -0.05 -7.74
CA ALA A 173 -30.30 -1.31 -7.18
C ALA A 173 -29.42 -2.54 -7.47
N ARG A 174 -28.23 -2.37 -8.06
CA ARG A 174 -27.26 -3.43 -8.31
C ARG A 174 -25.98 -3.11 -7.53
N PRO A 175 -25.61 -3.92 -6.52
CA PRO A 175 -24.34 -3.77 -5.82
C PRO A 175 -23.16 -3.76 -6.81
N PRO A 176 -22.24 -2.79 -6.75
CA PRO A 176 -21.09 -2.77 -7.63
C PRO A 176 -20.15 -3.93 -7.31
N ILE A 177 -19.57 -4.51 -8.36
CA ILE A 177 -18.48 -5.48 -8.27
C ILE A 177 -17.22 -4.78 -8.78
N THR A 178 -16.15 -4.76 -7.99
CA THR A 178 -14.86 -4.08 -8.30
C THR A 178 -13.68 -4.97 -7.87
N ASP A 179 -12.45 -4.69 -8.28
CA ASP A 179 -11.31 -5.56 -7.94
C ASP A 179 -11.02 -5.62 -6.44
N GLY A 180 -10.88 -6.84 -5.93
CA GLY A 180 -10.67 -7.11 -4.51
C GLY A 180 -9.35 -6.59 -3.96
N HIS A 181 -8.35 -6.32 -4.81
CA HIS A 181 -7.08 -5.71 -4.39
C HIS A 181 -7.28 -4.26 -3.91
N PHE A 182 -8.27 -3.53 -4.46
CA PHE A 182 -8.61 -2.18 -3.97
C PHE A 182 -9.29 -2.20 -2.60
N TRP A 183 -9.76 -3.35 -2.11
CA TRP A 183 -10.56 -3.45 -0.90
C TRP A 183 -9.70 -3.71 0.34
N THR A 184 -8.65 -2.89 0.52
CA THR A 184 -7.69 -2.96 1.62
C THR A 184 -8.40 -3.11 2.96
N LYS A 185 -8.12 -4.23 3.64
CA LYS A 185 -8.77 -4.65 4.88
C LYS A 185 -7.95 -4.20 6.08
N ALA A 186 -8.57 -4.16 7.26
CA ALA A 186 -7.90 -3.88 8.52
C ALA A 186 -7.00 -2.63 8.40
N VAL A 187 -7.53 -1.56 7.80
CA VAL A 187 -6.79 -0.33 7.51
C VAL A 187 -6.17 0.21 8.80
N ALA A 188 -4.90 0.58 8.71
CA ALA A 188 -4.11 1.16 9.80
C ALA A 188 -3.70 2.60 9.48
N LYS A 189 -3.41 2.88 8.21
CA LYS A 189 -2.85 4.16 7.77
C LYS A 189 -3.41 4.58 6.40
N ILE A 190 -3.69 5.87 6.25
CA ILE A 190 -4.05 6.52 4.98
C ILE A 190 -3.13 7.74 4.82
N GLU A 191 -2.30 7.76 3.79
CA GLU A 191 -1.34 8.83 3.53
C GLU A 191 -1.65 9.50 2.20
N VAL A 192 -1.88 10.82 2.19
CA VAL A 192 -1.80 11.61 0.95
C VAL A 192 -0.34 11.66 0.52
N VAL A 193 -0.07 11.22 -0.71
CA VAL A 193 1.25 11.08 -1.31
C VAL A 193 1.27 11.74 -2.70
N SER A 194 2.45 11.91 -3.27
CA SER A 194 2.60 12.35 -4.67
C SER A 194 1.78 11.47 -5.62
N GLY A 195 1.17 12.08 -6.63
CA GLY A 195 0.37 11.38 -7.62
C GLY A 195 1.15 10.27 -8.32
N VAL A 196 0.45 9.17 -8.62
CA VAL A 196 0.94 8.07 -9.45
C VAL A 196 0.06 7.95 -10.68
N GLU A 197 0.68 7.70 -11.83
CA GLU A 197 -0.05 7.43 -13.07
C GLU A 197 -0.51 5.97 -13.10
N ASP A 198 -1.73 5.74 -13.59
CA ASP A 198 -2.17 4.38 -13.91
C ASP A 198 -1.49 3.92 -15.21
N TRP A 199 -0.97 2.69 -15.18
CA TRP A 199 -0.26 2.09 -16.29
C TRP A 199 -0.63 0.61 -16.43
N SER A 200 -0.44 0.08 -17.63
CA SER A 200 -0.39 -1.36 -17.89
C SER A 200 0.73 -1.69 -18.85
N ILE A 201 1.31 -2.88 -18.70
CA ILE A 201 2.25 -3.48 -19.65
C ILE A 201 1.64 -4.73 -20.27
N LYS A 202 2.07 -5.04 -21.49
CA LYS A 202 1.68 -6.28 -22.17
C LYS A 202 2.54 -7.44 -21.70
N LEU A 203 1.91 -8.59 -21.48
CA LEU A 203 2.59 -9.86 -21.23
C LEU A 203 2.22 -10.83 -22.35
N SER A 204 3.21 -11.34 -23.08
CA SER A 204 3.02 -12.12 -24.31
C SER A 204 3.83 -13.42 -24.28
N GLY A 205 3.23 -14.58 -23.98
CA GLY A 205 3.94 -15.86 -23.90
C GLY A 205 3.11 -17.05 -24.41
N VAL A 206 3.06 -18.12 -23.63
CA VAL A 206 2.09 -19.21 -23.81
C VAL A 206 0.68 -18.67 -23.67
N GLU A 207 0.50 -17.71 -22.76
CA GLU A 207 -0.72 -16.94 -22.55
C GLU A 207 -0.49 -15.45 -22.82
N GLN A 208 -1.57 -14.68 -22.94
CA GLN A 208 -1.53 -13.22 -23.07
C GLN A 208 -2.25 -12.58 -21.90
N ALA A 209 -1.61 -11.60 -21.28
CA ALA A 209 -2.17 -10.84 -20.17
C ALA A 209 -1.83 -9.35 -20.27
N LEU A 210 -2.59 -8.52 -19.57
CA LEU A 210 -2.22 -7.16 -19.23
C LEU A 210 -1.90 -7.13 -17.75
N LEU A 211 -0.74 -6.58 -17.39
CA LEU A 211 -0.37 -6.34 -16.00
C LEU A 211 -0.49 -4.84 -15.73
N ASP A 212 -1.48 -4.47 -14.93
CA ASP A 212 -1.68 -3.10 -14.46
C ASP A 212 -0.92 -2.79 -13.17
N ARG A 213 -0.82 -1.49 -12.88
CA ARG A 213 -0.18 -0.96 -11.67
C ARG A 213 -0.72 -1.57 -10.39
N SER A 214 -2.05 -1.66 -10.24
CA SER A 214 -2.66 -2.05 -8.98
C SER A 214 -2.50 -3.55 -8.70
N THR A 215 -2.53 -4.39 -9.74
CA THR A 215 -2.18 -5.81 -9.66
C THR A 215 -0.70 -6.00 -9.33
N PHE A 216 0.19 -5.20 -9.93
CA PHE A 216 1.62 -5.23 -9.60
C PHE A 216 1.87 -4.84 -8.13
N GLU A 217 1.35 -3.69 -7.68
CA GLU A 217 1.47 -3.23 -6.28
C GLU A 217 0.91 -4.25 -5.29
N SER A 218 -0.30 -4.77 -5.54
CA SER A 218 -0.93 -5.81 -4.72
C SER A 218 -0.12 -7.10 -4.64
N THR A 219 0.71 -7.39 -5.66
CA THR A 219 1.59 -8.56 -5.69
C THR A 219 2.87 -8.31 -4.89
N VAL A 220 3.43 -7.09 -4.95
CA VAL A 220 4.59 -6.64 -4.16
C VAL A 220 4.28 -6.63 -2.66
N THR A 221 3.13 -6.06 -2.28
CA THR A 221 2.80 -5.79 -0.88
C THR A 221 2.05 -6.92 -0.19
N CYS A 222 1.80 -8.05 -0.88
CA CYS A 222 1.12 -9.20 -0.29
C CYS A 222 1.94 -9.75 0.91
N PRO A 223 1.40 -9.76 2.15
CA PRO A 223 2.18 -10.15 3.33
C PRO A 223 2.32 -11.66 3.51
N SER A 224 1.46 -12.44 2.85
CA SER A 224 1.42 -13.91 2.94
C SER A 224 1.66 -14.53 1.56
N THR A 225 2.92 -14.49 1.10
CA THR A 225 3.26 -14.87 -0.26
C THR A 225 4.61 -15.63 -0.41
N PRO A 226 4.72 -16.60 -1.36
CA PRO A 226 6.01 -17.11 -1.82
C PRO A 226 6.77 -16.13 -2.74
N HIS A 227 6.19 -14.99 -3.10
CA HIS A 227 6.75 -13.96 -3.99
C HIS A 227 6.98 -12.62 -3.26
N PRO A 228 7.95 -12.55 -2.32
CA PRO A 228 8.22 -11.33 -1.56
C PRO A 228 8.79 -10.21 -2.44
N ALA A 229 8.49 -8.97 -2.08
CA ALA A 229 9.18 -7.80 -2.60
C ALA A 229 10.71 -7.93 -2.40
N VAL A 230 11.48 -7.53 -3.40
CA VAL A 230 12.94 -7.49 -3.34
C VAL A 230 13.42 -6.05 -3.38
N VAL A 231 14.31 -5.73 -2.45
CA VAL A 231 15.07 -4.48 -2.41
C VAL A 231 16.49 -4.78 -2.90
N TRP A 232 16.96 -4.03 -3.90
CA TRP A 232 18.31 -4.11 -4.45
C TRP A 232 19.03 -2.77 -4.31
N GLU A 233 20.12 -2.76 -3.55
CA GLU A 233 21.00 -1.59 -3.42
C GLU A 233 22.16 -1.66 -4.41
N THR A 234 22.48 -0.52 -5.02
CA THR A 234 23.59 -0.34 -5.96
C THR A 234 24.13 1.10 -5.88
N THR A 235 25.08 1.45 -6.75
CA THR A 235 25.48 2.85 -6.98
C THR A 235 25.32 3.22 -8.45
N ASP A 236 25.21 4.52 -8.74
CA ASP A 236 25.17 5.06 -10.10
C ASP A 236 26.59 5.11 -10.74
N LYS A 237 26.87 6.06 -11.66
CA LYS A 237 28.22 6.22 -12.25
C LYS A 237 29.05 7.25 -11.46
N GLU A 238 28.36 8.12 -10.74
CA GLU A 238 28.87 9.26 -9.97
C GLU A 238 29.24 8.83 -8.53
N GLY A 239 28.77 7.67 -8.09
CA GLY A 239 29.04 7.06 -6.79
C GLY A 239 27.89 7.19 -5.78
N ASN A 240 26.75 7.77 -6.17
CA ASN A 240 25.60 7.91 -5.28
C ASN A 240 24.88 6.57 -5.10
N LYS A 241 24.28 6.36 -3.92
CA LYS A 241 23.49 5.16 -3.62
C LYS A 241 22.14 5.19 -4.36
N GLU A 242 21.80 4.08 -5.01
CA GLU A 242 20.48 3.83 -5.57
C GLU A 242 19.87 2.57 -4.92
N VAL A 243 18.59 2.65 -4.52
CA VAL A 243 17.85 1.55 -3.91
C VAL A 243 16.61 1.27 -4.75
N TYR A 244 16.56 0.14 -5.44
CA TYR A 244 15.42 -0.27 -6.26
C TYR A 244 14.54 -1.27 -5.48
N GLU A 245 13.22 -1.15 -5.61
CA GLU A 245 12.24 -2.04 -4.96
C GLU A 245 11.22 -2.54 -6.00
N GLY A 246 10.87 -3.82 -5.96
CA GLY A 246 9.82 -4.42 -6.80
C GLY A 246 9.78 -5.95 -6.76
N LEU A 247 9.31 -6.58 -7.84
CA LEU A 247 9.13 -8.03 -7.95
C LEU A 247 10.30 -8.70 -8.68
N PRO A 248 10.75 -9.90 -8.26
CA PRO A 248 11.50 -10.80 -9.14
C PRO A 248 10.80 -11.03 -10.48
N LEU A 249 11.56 -10.92 -11.58
CA LEU A 249 11.05 -11.03 -12.95
C LEU A 249 10.32 -12.36 -13.21
N TRP A 250 10.79 -13.46 -12.61
CA TRP A 250 10.19 -14.79 -12.79
C TRP A 250 8.75 -14.89 -12.28
N ILE A 251 8.33 -14.06 -11.32
CA ILE A 251 6.94 -14.04 -10.83
C ILE A 251 6.02 -13.48 -11.91
N VAL A 252 6.41 -12.39 -12.56
CA VAL A 252 5.63 -11.81 -13.66
C VAL A 252 5.63 -12.74 -14.89
N VAL A 253 6.74 -13.45 -15.14
CA VAL A 253 6.79 -14.49 -16.19
C VAL A 253 5.83 -15.65 -15.90
N SER A 254 5.57 -16.01 -14.64
CA SER A 254 4.60 -17.06 -14.31
C SER A 254 3.15 -16.76 -14.72
N MET A 255 2.84 -15.49 -15.05
CA MET A 255 1.54 -15.10 -15.61
C MET A 255 1.37 -15.47 -17.10
N ILE A 256 2.45 -15.89 -17.78
CA ILE A 256 2.45 -16.14 -19.24
C ILE A 256 3.27 -17.37 -19.68
N ASP A 257 3.85 -18.13 -18.76
CA ASP A 257 4.59 -19.36 -19.06
C ASP A 257 3.73 -20.64 -19.00
N GLY A 258 2.42 -20.50 -18.78
CA GLY A 258 1.43 -21.58 -18.79
C GLY A 258 1.57 -22.56 -17.62
N GLY A 259 2.14 -22.12 -16.50
CA GLY A 259 2.18 -22.89 -15.27
C GLY A 259 1.08 -22.46 -14.28
N ASP A 260 0.18 -23.39 -13.97
CA ASP A 260 -0.95 -23.19 -13.06
C ASP A 260 -0.82 -24.01 -11.78
N ALA A 261 -1.15 -23.39 -10.64
CA ALA A 261 -1.42 -24.11 -9.40
C ALA A 261 -2.93 -24.38 -9.22
N PRO A 262 -3.32 -25.47 -8.54
CA PRO A 262 -4.70 -25.70 -8.14
C PRO A 262 -5.29 -24.49 -7.40
N GLY A 263 -6.42 -23.97 -7.89
CA GLY A 263 -7.08 -22.78 -7.34
C GLY A 263 -6.86 -21.48 -8.13
N GLY A 264 -6.14 -21.51 -9.25
CA GLY A 264 -5.99 -20.33 -10.13
C GLY A 264 -4.94 -19.33 -9.65
N HIS A 265 -3.88 -19.82 -9.00
CA HIS A 265 -2.67 -19.05 -8.73
C HIS A 265 -1.61 -19.41 -9.77
N TYR A 266 -1.00 -18.39 -10.38
CA TYR A 266 0.13 -18.56 -11.29
C TYR A 266 1.31 -19.26 -10.59
N LEU A 267 1.93 -20.21 -11.29
CA LEU A 267 3.09 -20.97 -10.82
C LEU A 267 4.13 -21.04 -11.93
N PHE A 268 5.33 -20.51 -11.68
CA PHE A 268 6.39 -20.52 -12.68
C PHE A 268 6.69 -21.92 -13.23
N ASN A 269 6.67 -22.04 -14.55
CA ASN A 269 6.80 -23.28 -15.29
C ASN A 269 8.27 -23.69 -15.43
N ASP A 270 8.82 -24.27 -14.36
CA ASP A 270 10.21 -24.76 -14.32
C ASP A 270 10.51 -25.81 -15.41
N ASP A 271 9.50 -26.52 -15.91
CA ASP A 271 9.63 -27.52 -16.98
C ASP A 271 9.80 -26.87 -18.36
N LEU A 272 9.05 -25.80 -18.65
CA LEU A 272 9.23 -24.99 -19.85
C LEU A 272 10.55 -24.20 -19.80
N ALA A 273 10.90 -23.64 -18.64
CA ALA A 273 12.16 -22.91 -18.46
C ALA A 273 13.39 -23.81 -18.70
N ARG A 274 13.34 -25.08 -18.28
CA ARG A 274 14.40 -26.08 -18.53
C ARG A 274 14.52 -26.51 -20.01
N GLN A 275 13.45 -26.37 -20.80
CA GLN A 275 13.50 -26.64 -22.24
C GLN A 275 14.16 -25.49 -23.03
N GLY A 276 14.18 -24.29 -22.46
CA GLY A 276 14.84 -23.12 -23.01
C GLY A 276 13.90 -22.24 -23.83
N TYR A 277 13.67 -21.03 -23.33
CA TYR A 277 13.09 -19.89 -24.02
C TYR A 277 13.86 -18.64 -23.59
N LYS A 278 13.53 -17.46 -24.14
CA LYS A 278 14.05 -16.17 -23.65
C LYS A 278 12.93 -15.26 -23.19
N VAL A 279 13.17 -14.56 -22.09
CA VAL A 279 12.34 -13.43 -21.65
C VAL A 279 12.87 -12.18 -22.32
N ARG A 280 12.15 -11.69 -23.33
CA ARG A 280 12.40 -10.40 -23.97
C ARG A 280 11.73 -9.30 -23.16
N VAL A 281 12.50 -8.29 -22.77
CA VAL A 281 12.01 -7.10 -22.07
C VAL A 281 12.08 -5.91 -23.01
N ILE A 282 10.97 -5.21 -23.21
CA ILE A 282 10.80 -4.18 -24.24
C ILE A 282 10.39 -2.84 -23.60
N SER A 283 11.17 -1.80 -23.86
CA SER A 283 10.93 -0.40 -23.51
C SER A 283 9.94 0.28 -24.48
N ARG A 284 9.26 1.34 -24.04
CA ARG A 284 8.41 2.21 -24.87
C ARG A 284 9.09 2.76 -26.12
N ASP A 285 10.40 2.97 -26.08
CA ASP A 285 11.21 3.45 -27.23
C ASP A 285 11.61 2.34 -28.23
N GLY A 286 11.23 1.08 -27.96
CA GLY A 286 11.59 -0.09 -28.76
C GLY A 286 12.95 -0.71 -28.43
N TYR A 287 13.70 -0.15 -27.47
CA TYR A 287 14.88 -0.84 -26.92
C TYR A 287 14.45 -2.14 -26.26
N SER A 288 15.20 -3.21 -26.49
CA SER A 288 14.91 -4.51 -25.90
C SER A 288 16.15 -5.32 -25.59
N VAL A 289 16.02 -6.20 -24.60
CA VAL A 289 17.04 -7.19 -24.22
C VAL A 289 16.40 -8.55 -23.98
N ASP A 290 17.15 -9.61 -24.30
CA ASP A 290 16.72 -10.99 -24.10
C ASP A 290 17.52 -11.62 -22.95
N LEU A 291 16.81 -12.17 -21.97
CA LEU A 291 17.36 -12.97 -20.87
C LEU A 291 17.01 -14.45 -21.09
N GLU A 292 17.99 -15.35 -21.03
CA GLU A 292 17.74 -16.81 -21.10
C GLU A 292 16.86 -17.26 -19.93
N ALA A 293 15.90 -18.16 -20.18
CA ALA A 293 14.99 -18.67 -19.15
C ALA A 293 15.72 -19.25 -17.94
N SER A 294 16.88 -19.89 -18.15
CA SER A 294 17.74 -20.45 -17.10
C SER A 294 18.38 -19.40 -16.18
N LEU A 295 18.51 -18.15 -16.63
CA LEU A 295 18.99 -17.03 -15.81
C LEU A 295 17.85 -16.38 -15.00
N VAL A 296 16.62 -16.41 -15.54
CA VAL A 296 15.43 -15.84 -14.91
C VAL A 296 14.81 -16.81 -13.90
N ALA A 297 14.81 -18.12 -14.19
CA ALA A 297 14.12 -19.15 -13.41
C ALA A 297 14.44 -19.08 -11.91
N ARG A 298 13.40 -18.79 -11.11
CA ARG A 298 13.46 -18.64 -9.64
C ARG A 298 14.52 -17.62 -9.14
N ASN A 299 15.02 -16.73 -10.01
CA ASN A 299 16.07 -15.79 -9.66
C ASN A 299 15.51 -14.50 -9.04
N ASN A 300 15.60 -14.39 -7.71
CA ASN A 300 15.18 -13.22 -6.95
C ASN A 300 16.09 -11.98 -7.13
N ASN A 301 17.22 -12.12 -7.83
CA ASN A 301 18.20 -11.04 -8.00
C ASN A 301 18.05 -10.29 -9.34
N ILE A 302 17.04 -10.63 -10.14
CA ILE A 302 16.62 -9.91 -11.35
C ILE A 302 15.19 -9.46 -11.11
N ILE A 303 14.97 -8.15 -11.04
CA ILE A 303 13.72 -7.55 -10.59
C ILE A 303 13.13 -6.59 -11.63
N LEU A 304 11.81 -6.50 -11.65
CA LEU A 304 11.08 -5.37 -12.18
C LEU A 304 10.88 -4.40 -11.02
N ALA A 305 11.64 -3.32 -10.99
CA ALA A 305 11.50 -2.27 -10.00
C ALA A 305 10.37 -1.32 -10.40
N TYR A 306 9.61 -0.85 -9.40
CA TYR A 306 8.57 0.18 -9.55
C TYR A 306 8.84 1.43 -8.68
N LYS A 307 9.86 1.35 -7.83
CA LYS A 307 10.35 2.43 -6.98
C LYS A 307 11.86 2.56 -7.05
N LYS A 308 12.34 3.77 -6.75
CA LYS A 308 13.75 4.10 -6.53
C LYS A 308 13.88 5.02 -5.33
N ASN A 309 14.77 4.67 -4.40
CA ASN A 309 15.03 5.39 -3.15
C ASN A 309 13.77 5.60 -2.26
N GLY A 310 12.83 4.66 -2.31
CA GLY A 310 11.58 4.67 -1.52
C GLY A 310 10.40 5.33 -2.24
N GLU A 311 10.66 6.18 -3.23
CA GLU A 311 9.67 6.88 -4.04
C GLU A 311 9.34 6.10 -5.33
N PRO A 312 8.18 6.34 -5.97
CA PRO A 312 7.90 5.84 -7.32
C PRO A 312 9.02 6.18 -8.31
N LEU A 313 9.19 5.37 -9.37
CA LEU A 313 10.13 5.71 -10.44
C LEU A 313 9.79 7.09 -11.05
N PRO A 314 10.81 7.94 -11.34
CA PRO A 314 10.58 9.18 -12.06
C PRO A 314 10.15 8.90 -13.51
N GLU A 315 9.54 9.88 -14.18
CA GLU A 315 8.88 9.70 -15.50
C GLU A 315 9.81 9.08 -16.55
N GLU A 316 11.10 9.45 -16.54
CA GLU A 316 12.11 8.91 -17.45
C GLU A 316 12.45 7.42 -17.24
N ASP A 317 12.13 6.85 -16.09
CA ASP A 317 12.36 5.45 -15.71
C ASP A 317 11.06 4.62 -15.67
N ALA A 318 9.93 5.29 -15.37
CA ALA A 318 8.60 4.71 -15.16
C ALA A 318 7.94 4.10 -16.42
N PRO A 319 7.06 3.09 -16.30
CA PRO A 319 6.41 2.63 -15.06
C PRO A 319 7.16 1.53 -14.32
N LEU A 320 7.96 0.74 -15.05
CA LEU A 320 8.76 -0.35 -14.52
C LEU A 320 10.14 -0.32 -15.15
N MET A 321 11.13 -0.70 -14.36
CA MET A 321 12.53 -0.78 -14.76
C MET A 321 13.11 -2.15 -14.43
N LEU A 322 13.71 -2.82 -15.41
CA LEU A 322 14.48 -4.05 -15.20
C LEU A 322 15.78 -3.67 -14.47
N ALA A 323 16.02 -4.30 -13.33
CA ALA A 323 17.12 -4.01 -12.42
C ALA A 323 17.62 -5.29 -11.74
N GLY A 324 18.69 -5.20 -10.96
CA GLY A 324 19.21 -6.32 -10.16
C GLY A 324 20.67 -6.68 -10.45
N LYS A 325 21.32 -7.29 -9.46
CA LYS A 325 22.76 -7.62 -9.48
C LYS A 325 23.13 -8.78 -10.42
N ASP A 326 22.19 -9.67 -10.75
CA ASP A 326 22.45 -10.83 -11.61
C ASP A 326 22.19 -10.53 -13.11
N LEU A 327 21.85 -9.28 -13.45
CA LEU A 327 21.78 -8.83 -14.84
C LEU A 327 23.16 -8.94 -15.51
N PRO A 328 23.29 -9.44 -16.75
CA PRO A 328 24.60 -9.70 -17.36
C PRO A 328 25.50 -8.47 -17.55
N SER A 329 24.92 -7.26 -17.56
CA SER A 329 25.63 -5.97 -17.52
C SER A 329 24.61 -4.82 -17.43
N ARG A 330 25.05 -3.60 -17.07
CA ARG A 330 24.17 -2.41 -16.97
C ARG A 330 23.33 -2.09 -18.23
N LYS A 331 23.70 -2.58 -19.43
CA LYS A 331 22.85 -2.43 -20.64
C LYS A 331 21.51 -3.17 -20.53
N TYR A 332 21.42 -4.20 -19.68
CA TYR A 332 20.18 -4.92 -19.41
C TYR A 332 19.24 -4.17 -18.46
N MET A 333 19.63 -3.01 -17.94
CA MET A 333 18.73 -2.17 -17.15
C MET A 333 17.77 -1.41 -18.07
N VAL A 334 16.71 -2.08 -18.52
CA VAL A 334 15.66 -1.53 -19.38
C VAL A 334 14.72 -0.66 -18.55
N LYS A 335 14.59 0.60 -18.93
CA LYS A 335 13.64 1.57 -18.36
C LYS A 335 12.33 1.56 -19.14
N GLN A 336 11.30 2.22 -18.62
CA GLN A 336 10.04 2.46 -19.33
C GLN A 336 9.45 1.20 -19.98
N ILE A 337 9.43 0.09 -19.25
CA ILE A 337 8.96 -1.19 -19.81
C ILE A 337 7.50 -1.06 -20.27
N ALA A 338 7.24 -1.50 -21.50
CA ALA A 338 5.93 -1.53 -22.13
C ALA A 338 5.44 -2.97 -22.38
N GLU A 339 6.37 -3.91 -22.58
CA GLU A 339 6.04 -5.31 -22.85
C GLU A 339 7.12 -6.27 -22.31
N LEU A 340 6.65 -7.44 -21.85
CA LEU A 340 7.45 -8.63 -21.60
C LEU A 340 6.95 -9.75 -22.53
N SER A 341 7.85 -10.36 -23.30
CA SER A 341 7.49 -11.44 -24.23
C SER A 341 8.33 -12.69 -23.99
N LEU A 342 7.72 -13.88 -24.04
CA LEU A 342 8.47 -15.14 -24.14
C LEU A 342 8.72 -15.43 -25.62
N VAL A 343 9.99 -15.46 -26.00
CA VAL A 343 10.44 -15.71 -27.37
C VAL A 343 11.27 -16.98 -27.44
N ASP A 344 11.44 -17.52 -28.65
CA ASP A 344 12.10 -18.81 -28.89
C ASP A 344 11.49 -19.98 -28.08
N LEU A 345 10.17 -19.93 -27.84
CA LEU A 345 9.43 -20.98 -27.11
C LEU A 345 9.63 -22.36 -27.77
N PRO A 346 9.87 -23.42 -26.98
CA PRO A 346 9.94 -24.79 -27.48
C PRO A 346 8.67 -25.19 -28.22
N VAL A 347 8.80 -25.61 -29.49
CA VAL A 347 7.69 -26.20 -30.23
C VAL A 347 7.40 -27.58 -29.64
N GLY A 348 6.16 -27.79 -29.19
CA GLY A 348 5.70 -29.10 -28.70
C GLY A 348 5.93 -30.20 -29.72
N LYS A 349 6.44 -31.35 -29.26
CA LYS A 349 6.68 -32.55 -30.08
C LYS A 349 5.43 -33.41 -30.21
#